data_AF-A0A1I6IRL1-F1
#
_entry.id   AF-A0A1I6IRL1-F1
#
_cell.length_a   1.000
_cell.length_b   1.000
_cell.length_c   1.000
_cell.angle_alpha   90.00
_cell.angle_beta   90.00
_cell.angle_gamma   90.00
#
_symmetry.space_group_name_H-M   'P 1'
#
loop_
_entity.id
_entity.type
_entity.pdbx_description
1 polymer ?
#
loop_
_entity_poly.entity_id
_entity_poly.type
_entity_poly.pdbx_seq_one_letter_code
_entity_poly.pdbx_strand_id
1 'polypeptide(L)'
;MQVSEHRRGPVRSEAARVAILEATARLFETRGYDQLTMEGIAAEAHVGKQTIYRWWPSKSAVVADCMVEGLLLREYMSPPDTGDLRADLTVWVGGILHFLESGGSSLVRSLVAAAIDQPSIGDRLGEALGINHLLNARLESAVGAGQFSPTRPTQPFGRALVGAIVLLALADEPAEPGAAEQLVDAVLG
;
A
#
# COMPACT_ATOMS: atom_id res chain seq x y z
N MET A 1 -8.48 -33.96 40.89
CA MET A 1 -7.53 -32.84 41.05
C MET A 1 -6.89 -32.58 39.68
N GLN A 2 -6.73 -31.30 39.34
CA GLN A 2 -6.76 -30.72 37.99
C GLN A 2 -5.73 -31.26 36.99
N VAL A 3 -6.19 -31.47 35.74
CA VAL A 3 -5.33 -31.43 34.54
C VAL A 3 -5.39 -30.00 34.01
N SER A 4 -4.35 -29.22 34.31
CA SER A 4 -4.16 -27.87 33.77
C SER A 4 -3.06 -27.92 32.72
N GLU A 5 -3.43 -28.09 31.46
CA GLU A 5 -2.60 -27.61 30.35
C GLU A 5 -3.47 -27.47 29.08
N HIS A 6 -3.71 -26.24 28.66
CA HIS A 6 -4.11 -25.93 27.28
C HIS A 6 -3.17 -24.84 26.79
N ARG A 7 -1.98 -25.23 26.33
CA ARG A 7 -1.16 -24.38 25.47
C ARG A 7 -1.95 -24.11 24.19
N ARG A 8 -2.56 -22.91 24.12
CA ARG A 8 -3.24 -22.38 22.94
C ARG A 8 -2.21 -22.25 21.80
N GLY A 9 -2.22 -23.19 20.86
CA GLY A 9 -1.18 -23.31 19.83
C GLY A 9 -1.24 -22.30 18.67
N PRO A 10 -0.22 -22.33 17.77
CA PRO A 10 -0.01 -21.38 16.68
C PRO A 10 -1.17 -21.26 15.67
N VAL A 11 -1.85 -22.36 15.39
CA VAL A 11 -2.89 -22.46 14.34
C VAL A 11 -4.11 -21.56 14.61
N ARG A 12 -4.55 -21.43 15.88
CA ARG A 12 -5.63 -20.51 16.24
C ARG A 12 -5.20 -19.04 16.19
N SER A 13 -3.91 -18.78 16.35
CA SER A 13 -3.37 -17.41 16.27
C SER A 13 -3.36 -16.94 14.82
N GLU A 14 -3.00 -17.81 13.87
CA GLU A 14 -3.00 -17.47 12.44
C GLU A 14 -4.41 -17.30 11.88
N ALA A 15 -5.36 -18.18 12.23
CA ALA A 15 -6.76 -18.02 11.81
C ALA A 15 -7.35 -16.67 12.26
N ALA A 16 -7.01 -16.22 13.46
CA ALA A 16 -7.42 -14.91 13.95
C ALA A 16 -6.73 -13.77 13.19
N ARG A 17 -5.44 -13.91 12.85
CA ARG A 17 -4.69 -12.95 12.04
C ARG A 17 -5.36 -12.75 10.67
N VAL A 18 -5.64 -13.85 9.97
CA VAL A 18 -6.31 -13.82 8.65
C VAL A 18 -7.70 -13.17 8.75
N ALA A 19 -8.52 -13.58 9.74
CA ALA A 19 -9.85 -13.00 9.93
C ALA A 19 -9.81 -11.48 10.16
N ILE A 20 -8.79 -10.98 10.87
CA ILE A 20 -8.59 -9.55 11.10
C ILE A 20 -8.22 -8.82 9.79
N LEU A 21 -7.32 -9.38 8.98
CA LEU A 21 -6.93 -8.78 7.71
C LEU A 21 -8.10 -8.71 6.72
N GLU A 22 -8.86 -9.80 6.59
CA GLU A 22 -10.06 -9.83 5.73
C GLU A 22 -11.15 -8.85 6.21
N ALA A 23 -11.39 -8.78 7.52
CA ALA A 23 -12.31 -7.81 8.11
C ALA A 23 -11.88 -6.37 7.84
N THR A 24 -10.57 -6.11 7.96
CA THR A 24 -9.99 -4.80 7.67
C THR A 24 -10.20 -4.43 6.20
N ALA A 25 -9.92 -5.34 5.27
CA ALA A 25 -10.10 -5.11 3.85
C ALA A 25 -11.57 -4.80 3.49
N ARG A 26 -12.52 -5.61 4.00
CA ARG A 26 -13.96 -5.37 3.78
C ARG A 26 -14.42 -4.02 4.32
N LEU A 27 -14.00 -3.65 5.53
CA LEU A 27 -14.38 -2.37 6.13
C LEU A 27 -13.73 -1.19 5.39
N PHE A 28 -12.49 -1.36 4.91
CA PHE A 28 -11.81 -0.36 4.10
C PHE A 28 -12.56 -0.09 2.80
N GLU A 29 -12.91 -1.14 2.04
CA GLU A 29 -13.64 -1.02 0.77
C GLU A 29 -15.02 -0.37 0.95
N THR A 30 -15.71 -0.68 2.04
CA THR A 30 -17.08 -0.20 2.27
C THR A 30 -17.18 1.19 2.90
N ARG A 31 -16.16 1.62 3.68
CA ARG A 31 -16.25 2.84 4.48
C ARG A 31 -15.09 3.81 4.29
N GLY A 32 -14.03 3.39 3.61
CA GLY A 32 -12.79 4.13 3.49
C GLY A 32 -11.93 4.12 4.76
N TYR A 33 -10.72 4.64 4.62
CA TYR A 33 -9.70 4.62 5.68
C TYR A 33 -10.06 5.44 6.93
N ASP A 34 -10.71 6.59 6.75
CA ASP A 34 -11.01 7.51 7.84
C ASP A 34 -11.97 6.90 8.85
N GLN A 35 -12.95 6.15 8.35
CA GLN A 35 -14.00 5.51 9.16
C GLN A 35 -13.57 4.17 9.77
N LEU A 36 -12.37 3.67 9.45
CA LEU A 36 -11.80 2.48 10.09
C LEU A 36 -11.41 2.77 11.53
N THR A 37 -11.73 1.83 12.41
CA THR A 37 -11.35 1.82 13.83
C THR A 37 -10.88 0.42 14.24
N MET A 38 -9.97 0.33 15.21
CA MET A 38 -9.49 -0.96 15.74
C MET A 38 -10.64 -1.75 16.35
N GLU A 39 -11.56 -1.08 17.03
CA GLU A 39 -12.81 -1.63 17.56
C GLU A 39 -13.69 -2.22 16.48
N GLY A 40 -13.92 -1.47 15.40
CA GLY A 40 -14.74 -1.91 14.28
C GLY A 40 -14.16 -3.16 13.62
N ILE A 41 -12.84 -3.17 13.40
CA ILE A 41 -12.13 -4.33 12.85
C ILE A 41 -12.26 -5.54 13.79
N ALA A 42 -12.03 -5.36 15.09
CA ALA A 42 -12.13 -6.46 16.06
C ALA A 42 -13.55 -7.04 16.13
N ALA A 43 -14.57 -6.17 16.08
CA ALA A 43 -15.98 -6.58 16.07
C ALA A 43 -16.33 -7.37 14.80
N GLU A 44 -15.93 -6.88 13.62
CA GLU A 44 -16.14 -7.53 12.32
C GLU A 44 -15.39 -8.88 12.21
N ALA A 45 -14.18 -8.97 12.75
CA ALA A 45 -13.40 -10.20 12.78
C ALA A 45 -13.84 -11.17 13.90
N HIS A 46 -14.80 -10.78 14.74
CA HIS A 46 -15.25 -11.53 15.92
C HIS A 46 -14.11 -11.92 16.89
N VAL A 47 -13.15 -11.02 17.10
CA VAL A 47 -12.03 -11.20 18.01
C VAL A 47 -12.06 -10.19 19.16
N GLY A 48 -11.46 -10.55 20.30
CA GLY A 48 -11.28 -9.59 21.40
C GLY A 48 -10.24 -8.52 21.05
N LYS A 49 -10.39 -7.29 21.54
CA LYS A 49 -9.44 -6.17 21.32
C LYS A 49 -7.98 -6.53 21.62
N GLN A 50 -7.74 -7.26 22.70
CA GLN A 50 -6.37 -7.69 23.06
C GLN A 50 -5.74 -8.60 22.00
N THR A 51 -6.56 -9.30 21.20
CA THR A 51 -6.07 -10.14 20.10
C THR A 51 -5.53 -9.27 18.97
N ILE A 52 -6.24 -8.23 18.53
CA ILE A 52 -5.77 -7.36 17.45
C ILE A 52 -4.53 -6.54 17.87
N TYR A 53 -4.54 -5.95 19.07
CA TYR A 53 -3.43 -5.14 19.57
C TYR A 53 -2.13 -5.93 19.83
N ARG A 54 -2.21 -7.26 19.96
CA ARG A 54 -1.02 -8.11 20.05
C ARG A 54 -0.18 -8.09 18.77
N TRP A 55 -0.83 -7.93 17.62
CA TRP A 55 -0.20 -7.97 16.31
C TRP A 55 -0.01 -6.58 15.72
N TRP A 56 -1.02 -5.72 15.88
CA TRP A 56 -1.03 -4.39 15.27
C TRP A 56 -1.30 -3.32 16.32
N PRO A 57 -0.32 -2.43 16.56
CA PRO A 57 -0.46 -1.36 17.54
C PRO A 57 -1.40 -0.24 17.08
N SER A 58 -1.67 -0.13 15.77
CA SER A 58 -2.49 0.93 15.18
C SER A 58 -3.31 0.42 13.99
N LYS A 59 -4.35 1.16 13.59
CA LYS A 59 -5.13 0.84 12.38
C LYS A 59 -4.29 0.91 11.11
N SER A 60 -3.35 1.86 11.02
CA SER A 60 -2.43 1.97 9.89
C SER A 60 -1.49 0.78 9.78
N ALA A 61 -1.09 0.17 10.90
CA ALA A 61 -0.31 -1.06 10.90
C ALA A 61 -1.10 -2.25 10.32
N VAL A 62 -2.39 -2.40 10.67
CA VAL A 62 -3.23 -3.47 10.08
C VAL A 62 -3.44 -3.25 8.58
N VAL A 63 -3.67 -1.99 8.17
CA VAL A 63 -3.85 -1.63 6.76
C VAL A 63 -2.56 -1.84 5.95
N ALA A 64 -1.41 -1.49 6.51
CA ALA A 64 -0.11 -1.77 5.90
C ALA A 64 0.05 -3.27 5.60
N ASP A 65 -0.30 -4.13 6.57
CA ASP A 65 -0.28 -5.58 6.36
C ASP A 65 -1.26 -6.05 5.29
N CYS A 66 -2.47 -5.47 5.23
CA CYS A 66 -3.42 -5.80 4.17
C CYS A 66 -2.87 -5.44 2.79
N MET A 67 -2.15 -4.32 2.66
CA MET A 67 -1.49 -3.92 1.41
C MET A 67 -0.35 -4.88 1.06
N VAL A 68 0.48 -5.26 2.04
CA VAL A 68 1.57 -6.23 1.87
C VAL A 68 1.05 -7.60 1.40
N GLU A 69 -0.08 -8.05 1.94
CA GLU A 69 -0.71 -9.32 1.59
C GLU A 69 -1.55 -9.23 0.30
N GLY A 70 -1.58 -8.06 -0.37
CA GLY A 70 -2.32 -7.85 -1.61
C GLY A 70 -3.84 -7.86 -1.46
N LEU A 71 -4.34 -7.66 -0.24
CA LEU A 71 -5.77 -7.59 0.09
C LEU A 71 -6.37 -6.20 -0.14
N LEU A 72 -5.53 -5.17 -0.29
CA LEU A 72 -5.95 -3.79 -0.51
C LEU A 72 -5.10 -3.10 -1.56
N LEU A 73 -5.74 -2.20 -2.31
CA LEU A 73 -5.10 -1.27 -3.25
C LEU A 73 -4.26 -1.95 -4.34
N ARG A 74 -4.57 -3.21 -4.67
CA ARG A 74 -3.78 -4.03 -5.60
C ARG A 74 -3.64 -3.38 -6.97
N GLU A 75 -4.69 -2.73 -7.45
CA GLU A 75 -4.72 -1.99 -8.72
C GLU A 75 -3.77 -0.78 -8.75
N TYR A 76 -3.39 -0.25 -7.58
CA TYR A 76 -2.44 0.85 -7.45
C TYR A 76 -1.00 0.36 -7.23
N MET A 77 -0.79 -0.96 -7.09
CA MET A 77 0.54 -1.53 -6.85
C MET A 77 1.37 -1.68 -8.13
N SER A 78 0.77 -1.69 -9.33
CA SER A 78 1.56 -1.75 -10.56
C SER A 78 0.86 -1.12 -11.74
N PRO A 79 1.61 -0.49 -12.66
CA PRO A 79 1.03 -0.04 -13.91
C PRO A 79 0.54 -1.21 -14.77
N PRO A 80 -0.42 -0.98 -15.68
CA PRO A 80 -0.77 -1.94 -16.71
C PRO A 80 0.44 -2.33 -17.58
N ASP A 81 0.31 -3.43 -18.32
CA ASP A 81 1.28 -3.85 -19.32
C ASP A 81 0.58 -4.02 -20.67
N THR A 82 0.17 -2.89 -21.25
CA THR A 82 -0.52 -2.87 -22.55
C THR A 82 0.44 -2.83 -23.74
N GLY A 83 1.73 -2.70 -23.46
CA GLY A 83 2.78 -2.57 -24.48
C GLY A 83 3.15 -1.13 -24.81
N ASP A 84 2.58 -0.12 -24.14
CA ASP A 84 3.01 1.28 -24.20
C ASP A 84 3.33 1.76 -22.79
N LEU A 85 4.62 1.77 -22.43
CA LEU A 85 5.06 2.15 -21.09
C LEU A 85 4.57 3.56 -20.69
N ARG A 86 4.61 4.52 -21.61
CA ARG A 86 4.24 5.90 -21.31
C ARG A 86 2.75 5.97 -20.98
N ALA A 87 1.91 5.39 -21.83
CA ALA A 87 0.47 5.33 -21.59
C ALA A 87 0.14 4.56 -20.30
N ASP A 88 0.80 3.43 -20.06
CA ASP A 88 0.61 2.61 -18.87
C ASP A 88 0.96 3.38 -17.58
N LEU A 89 2.09 4.11 -17.57
CA LEU A 89 2.49 4.94 -16.44
C LEU A 89 1.53 6.12 -16.23
N THR A 90 1.06 6.77 -17.30
CA THR A 90 0.10 7.87 -17.19
C THR A 90 -1.22 7.40 -16.59
N VAL A 91 -1.76 6.27 -17.05
CA VAL A 91 -2.99 5.69 -16.48
C VAL A 91 -2.79 5.33 -15.00
N TRP A 92 -1.66 4.73 -14.67
CA TRP A 92 -1.35 4.31 -13.31
C TRP A 92 -1.20 5.50 -12.36
N VAL A 93 -0.41 6.52 -12.73
CA VAL A 93 -0.23 7.74 -11.95
C VAL A 93 -1.57 8.49 -11.82
N GLY A 94 -2.34 8.62 -12.90
CA GLY A 94 -3.66 9.24 -12.87
C GLY A 94 -4.62 8.56 -11.90
N GLY A 95 -4.64 7.22 -11.87
CA GLY A 95 -5.42 6.45 -10.91
C GLY A 95 -5.01 6.72 -9.45
N ILE A 96 -3.71 6.82 -9.18
CA ILE A 96 -3.20 7.14 -7.85
C ILE A 96 -3.58 8.56 -7.44
N LEU A 97 -3.42 9.56 -8.32
CA LEU A 97 -3.80 10.94 -8.03
C LEU A 97 -5.29 11.06 -7.72
N HIS A 98 -6.14 10.38 -8.51
CA HIS A 98 -7.57 10.34 -8.25
C HIS A 98 -7.92 9.66 -6.90
N PHE A 99 -7.19 8.60 -6.54
CA PHE A 99 -7.32 7.98 -5.22
C PHE A 99 -6.96 8.94 -4.08
N LEU A 100 -5.87 9.71 -4.23
CA LEU A 100 -5.47 10.72 -3.24
C LEU A 100 -6.56 11.79 -3.05
N GLU A 101 -7.10 12.31 -4.15
CA GLU A 101 -8.21 13.29 -4.16
C GLU A 101 -9.50 12.75 -3.53
N SER A 102 -9.74 11.45 -3.67
CA SER A 102 -10.93 10.76 -3.13
C SER A 102 -10.80 10.37 -1.65
N GLY A 103 -9.86 10.99 -0.92
CA GLY A 103 -9.62 10.74 0.51
C GLY A 103 -8.47 9.79 0.81
N GLY A 104 -7.75 9.30 -0.21
CA GLY A 104 -6.57 8.44 -0.03
C GLY A 104 -5.39 9.13 0.66
N SER A 105 -5.33 10.46 0.63
CA SER A 105 -4.24 11.22 1.26
C SER A 105 -4.13 11.00 2.78
N SER A 106 -5.25 10.79 3.48
CA SER A 106 -5.24 10.52 4.92
C SER A 106 -4.61 9.17 5.26
N LEU A 107 -4.81 8.17 4.41
CA LEU A 107 -4.14 6.87 4.51
C LEU A 107 -2.63 7.05 4.34
N VAL A 108 -2.18 7.69 3.26
CA VAL A 108 -0.74 7.87 2.99
C VAL A 108 -0.06 8.63 4.13
N ARG A 109 -0.65 9.73 4.60
CA ARG A 109 -0.15 10.48 5.78
C ARG A 109 -0.02 9.59 7.01
N SER A 110 -1.02 8.75 7.27
CA SER A 110 -1.01 7.85 8.41
C SER A 110 0.02 6.73 8.30
N LEU A 111 0.26 6.21 7.09
CA LEU A 111 1.29 5.21 6.84
C LEU A 111 2.69 5.82 7.01
N VAL A 112 2.91 7.03 6.51
CA VAL A 112 4.16 7.78 6.73
C VAL A 112 4.40 7.99 8.23
N ALA A 113 3.38 8.46 8.97
CA ALA A 113 3.49 8.65 10.41
C ALA A 113 3.79 7.32 11.15
N ALA A 114 3.14 6.23 10.74
CA ALA A 114 3.38 4.90 11.32
C ALA A 114 4.80 4.38 11.02
N ALA A 115 5.32 4.62 9.82
CA ALA A 115 6.68 4.26 9.45
C ALA A 115 7.75 5.05 10.23
N ILE A 116 7.45 6.31 10.59
CA ILE A 116 8.32 7.13 11.44
C ILE A 116 8.34 6.60 12.88
N ASP A 117 7.17 6.29 13.45
CA ASP A 117 7.04 5.79 14.82
C ASP A 117 7.57 4.35 14.97
N GLN A 118 7.36 3.52 13.94
CA GLN A 118 7.75 2.11 13.91
C GLN A 118 8.51 1.80 12.61
N PRO A 119 9.85 1.84 12.64
CA PRO A 119 10.67 1.59 11.47
C PRO A 119 10.37 0.26 10.77
N SER A 120 9.98 -0.79 11.50
CA SER A 120 9.61 -2.09 10.92
C SER A 120 8.37 -2.04 10.03
N ILE A 121 7.43 -1.10 10.26
CA ILE A 121 6.31 -0.86 9.34
C ILE A 121 6.85 -0.19 8.08
N GLY A 122 7.76 0.78 8.22
CA GLY A 122 8.45 1.42 7.12
C GLY A 122 9.25 0.44 6.27
N ASP A 123 9.95 -0.51 6.88
CA ASP A 123 10.71 -1.56 6.20
C ASP A 123 9.78 -2.49 5.43
N ARG A 124 8.69 -2.96 6.05
CA ARG A 124 7.72 -3.86 5.40
C ARG A 124 6.95 -3.18 4.28
N LEU A 125 6.55 -1.92 4.47
CA LEU A 125 6.01 -1.09 3.42
C LEU A 125 7.08 -0.78 2.38
N GLY A 126 8.34 -0.63 2.75
CA GLY A 126 9.46 -0.49 1.81
C GLY A 126 9.78 -1.79 1.05
N GLU A 127 9.50 -2.96 1.60
CA GLU A 127 9.65 -4.22 0.91
C GLU A 127 8.45 -4.52 0.00
N ALA A 128 7.23 -4.19 0.48
CA ALA A 128 6.00 -4.41 -0.27
C ALA A 128 5.67 -3.30 -1.28
N LEU A 129 5.86 -2.03 -0.89
CA LEU A 129 5.65 -0.83 -1.71
C LEU A 129 6.95 -0.25 -2.25
N GLY A 130 8.09 -0.47 -1.59
CA GLY A 130 9.32 0.07 -2.11
C GLY A 130 9.60 -0.59 -3.44
N ILE A 131 9.40 0.25 -4.45
CA ILE A 131 9.91 0.10 -5.79
C ILE A 131 9.18 -0.95 -6.65
N ASN A 132 8.17 -1.64 -6.09
CA ASN A 132 7.40 -2.75 -6.67
C ASN A 132 8.27 -3.66 -7.55
N HIS A 133 8.59 -4.87 -7.10
CA HIS A 133 9.08 -5.90 -8.02
C HIS A 133 8.28 -5.91 -9.34
N LEU A 134 6.99 -5.55 -9.28
CA LEU A 134 6.09 -5.32 -10.41
C LEU A 134 6.37 -4.05 -11.25
N LEU A 135 6.55 -2.86 -10.66
CA LEU A 135 6.91 -1.63 -11.40
C LEU A 135 8.32 -1.76 -11.97
N ASN A 136 9.28 -2.21 -11.16
CA ASN A 136 10.63 -2.49 -11.63
C ASN A 136 10.64 -3.56 -12.72
N ALA A 137 9.89 -4.67 -12.58
CA ALA A 137 9.78 -5.66 -13.64
C ALA A 137 9.14 -5.08 -14.90
N ARG A 138 8.14 -4.20 -14.77
CA ARG A 138 7.54 -3.49 -15.91
C ARG A 138 8.58 -2.59 -16.60
N LEU A 139 9.37 -1.84 -15.84
CA LEU A 139 10.43 -0.98 -16.35
C LEU A 139 11.55 -1.81 -17.02
N GLU A 140 11.93 -2.94 -16.42
CA GLU A 140 12.91 -3.88 -17.00
C GLU A 140 12.39 -4.51 -18.29
N SER A 141 11.13 -4.92 -18.35
CA SER A 141 10.46 -5.36 -19.58
C SER A 141 10.49 -4.26 -20.66
N ALA A 142 10.23 -3.02 -20.26
CA ALA A 142 10.27 -1.86 -21.16
C ALA A 142 11.67 -1.54 -21.69
N VAL A 143 12.74 -1.83 -20.95
CA VAL A 143 14.13 -1.76 -21.46
C VAL A 143 14.32 -2.76 -22.60
N GLY A 144 13.87 -4.01 -22.42
CA GLY A 144 13.92 -5.04 -23.47
C GLY A 144 13.14 -4.67 -24.73
N ALA A 145 12.04 -3.93 -24.57
CA ALA A 145 11.22 -3.42 -25.66
C ALA A 145 11.72 -2.09 -26.28
N GLY A 146 12.82 -1.51 -25.77
CA GLY A 146 13.35 -0.23 -26.26
C GLY A 146 12.52 1.01 -25.88
N GLN A 147 11.61 0.87 -24.91
CA GLN A 147 10.72 1.94 -24.42
C GLN A 147 11.29 2.66 -23.19
N PHE A 148 12.35 2.13 -22.58
CA PHE A 148 13.07 2.74 -21.47
C PHE A 148 14.57 2.69 -21.70
N SER A 149 15.29 3.73 -21.28
CA SER A 149 16.74 3.81 -21.51
C SER A 149 17.48 2.71 -20.74
N PRO A 150 18.31 1.88 -21.40
CA PRO A 150 19.11 0.85 -20.73
C PRO A 150 20.21 1.43 -19.83
N THR A 151 20.55 2.72 -19.98
CA THR A 151 21.56 3.40 -19.16
C THR A 151 21.00 4.02 -17.90
N ARG A 152 19.67 4.07 -17.74
CA ARG A 152 19.02 4.60 -16.54
C ARG A 152 18.67 3.46 -15.58
N PRO A 153 19.06 3.54 -14.30
CA PRO A 153 18.70 2.52 -13.34
C PRO A 153 17.20 2.60 -13.03
N THR A 154 16.49 1.49 -13.20
CA THR A 154 15.02 1.37 -12.99
C THR A 154 14.63 1.59 -11.54
N GLN A 155 15.46 1.12 -10.61
CA GLN A 155 15.18 1.20 -9.18
C GLN A 155 15.13 2.65 -8.64
N PRO A 156 16.12 3.55 -8.89
CA PRO A 156 16.00 4.97 -8.55
C PRO A 156 14.82 5.68 -9.22
N PHE A 157 14.44 5.28 -10.44
CA PHE A 157 13.28 5.82 -11.15
C PHE A 157 11.99 5.52 -10.40
N GLY A 158 11.74 4.25 -10.06
CA GLY A 158 10.54 3.85 -9.30
C GLY A 158 10.46 4.56 -7.95
N ARG A 159 11.61 4.71 -7.26
CA ARG A 159 11.68 5.46 -5.99
C ARG A 159 11.32 6.93 -6.15
N ALA A 160 11.79 7.60 -7.20
CA ALA A 160 11.47 9.01 -7.44
C ALA A 160 9.98 9.20 -7.68
N LEU A 161 9.35 8.31 -8.45
CA LEU A 161 7.93 8.39 -8.76
C LEU A 161 7.05 8.16 -7.52
N VAL A 162 7.33 7.12 -6.72
CA VAL A 162 6.63 6.88 -5.44
C VAL A 162 6.88 8.02 -4.46
N GLY A 163 8.10 8.55 -4.39
CA GLY A 163 8.43 9.69 -3.55
C GLY A 163 7.64 10.95 -3.91
N ALA A 164 7.48 11.24 -5.20
CA ALA A 164 6.65 12.35 -5.67
C ALA A 164 5.16 12.16 -5.29
N ILE A 165 4.61 10.97 -5.46
CA ILE A 165 3.24 10.63 -5.05
C ILE A 165 3.05 10.84 -3.54
N VAL A 166 3.99 10.35 -2.72
CA VAL A 166 3.93 10.55 -1.26
C VAL A 166 3.99 12.05 -0.94
N LEU A 167 4.87 12.80 -1.58
CA LEU A 167 4.98 14.25 -1.36
C LEU A 167 3.67 14.98 -1.72
N LEU A 168 3.02 14.61 -2.83
CA LEU A 168 1.73 15.17 -3.23
C LEU A 168 0.63 14.85 -2.19
N ALA A 169 0.60 13.62 -1.68
CA ALA A 169 -0.34 13.23 -0.62
C ALA A 169 -0.12 14.00 0.71
N LEU A 170 1.12 14.44 0.98
CA LEU A 170 1.45 15.27 2.13
C LEU A 170 1.07 16.74 1.93
N ALA A 171 1.13 17.25 0.70
CA ALA A 171 0.85 18.65 0.37
C ALA A 171 -0.65 19.00 0.51
N ASP A 172 -1.55 18.02 0.37
CA ASP A 172 -3.02 18.19 0.40
C ASP A 172 -3.53 19.18 -0.66
N GLU A 173 -2.77 19.36 -1.74
CA GLU A 173 -3.13 20.18 -2.90
C GLU A 173 -3.77 19.30 -3.98
N PRO A 174 -4.89 19.72 -4.59
CA PRO A 174 -5.49 18.99 -5.71
C PRO A 174 -4.52 18.94 -6.89
N ALA A 175 -4.51 17.83 -7.63
CA ALA A 175 -3.62 17.70 -8.77
C ALA A 175 -4.13 18.60 -9.91
N GLU A 176 -3.24 19.34 -10.54
CA GLU A 176 -3.57 20.11 -11.73
C GLU A 176 -3.97 19.19 -12.89
N PRO A 177 -4.86 19.61 -13.80
CA PRO A 177 -5.17 18.86 -15.01
C PRO A 177 -3.88 18.53 -15.79
N GLY A 178 -3.68 17.26 -16.11
CA GLY A 178 -2.47 16.79 -16.80
C GLY A 178 -1.27 16.54 -15.88
N ALA A 179 -1.43 16.58 -14.56
CA ALA A 179 -0.35 16.32 -13.61
C ALA A 179 0.26 14.91 -13.78
N ALA A 180 -0.55 13.92 -14.16
CA ALA A 180 -0.06 12.56 -14.42
C ALA A 180 0.90 12.53 -15.61
N GLU A 181 0.52 13.14 -16.73
CA GLU A 181 1.34 13.27 -17.94
C GLU A 181 2.62 14.06 -17.65
N GLN A 182 2.51 15.20 -16.96
CA GLN A 182 3.65 16.04 -16.61
C GLN A 182 4.64 15.31 -15.69
N LEU A 183 4.13 14.56 -14.70
CA LEU A 183 4.97 13.78 -13.80
C LEU A 183 5.65 12.63 -14.55
N VAL A 184 4.93 11.90 -15.41
CA VAL A 184 5.51 10.85 -16.24
C VAL A 184 6.57 11.41 -17.18
N ASP A 185 6.34 12.57 -17.80
CA ASP A 185 7.28 13.25 -18.69
C ASP A 185 8.53 13.71 -17.96
N ALA A 186 8.36 14.31 -16.79
CA ALA A 186 9.48 14.76 -15.96
C ALA A 186 10.41 13.60 -15.58
N VAL A 187 9.86 12.40 -15.36
CA VAL A 187 10.64 11.23 -14.95
C VAL A 187 11.17 10.44 -16.17
N LEU A 188 10.40 10.31 -17.27
CA LEU A 188 10.83 9.62 -18.49
C LEU A 188 11.80 10.44 -19.37
N GLY A 189 11.82 11.76 -19.25
CA GLY A 189 12.75 12.65 -19.95
C GLY A 189 12.50 12.75 -21.45
#